data_AF-A0A2T2SFH1-F1
#
_entry.id   AF-A0A2T2SFH1-F1
#
_cell.length_a   1.000
_cell.length_b   1.000
_cell.length_c   1.000
_cell.angle_alpha   90.00
_cell.angle_beta   90.00
_cell.angle_gamma   90.00
#
_symmetry.space_group_name_H-M   'P 1'
#
loop_
_entity.id
_entity.type
_entity.pdbx_description
1 polymer ?
#
loop_
_entity_poly.entity_id
_entity_poly.type
_entity_poly.pdbx_seq_one_letter_code
_entity_poly.pdbx_strand_id
1 'polypeptide(L)'
;MSTTPSPPPTTADNETTRGPRPADDLRQQVYDSPKEQAIEYALGACALVSVLTTLGIAAVLLIESIPFFQSVPLSEFFGETRWTPQFTEKHFGIWALLSGTLLVTVISAVVALPVGLASAIFISEYASTWVRKILKPGLELLAGVPTVVYGYFALTFVTPLLQTFVPGLGVYNALSAGIVVGIM
;
A
#
# COMPACT_ATOMS: atom_id res chain seq x y z
N MET A 1 -23.10 33.17 70.73
CA MET A 1 -22.37 32.03 70.11
C MET A 1 -23.05 31.76 68.78
N SER A 2 -22.28 31.60 67.70
CA SER A 2 -22.69 31.51 66.28
C SER A 2 -22.72 32.84 65.50
N THR A 3 -21.57 33.20 64.92
CA THR A 3 -21.51 33.98 63.68
C THR A 3 -20.72 33.16 62.66
N THR A 4 -21.44 32.47 61.78
CA THR A 4 -20.89 31.80 60.60
C THR A 4 -20.29 32.87 59.68
N PRO A 5 -19.07 32.68 59.14
CA PRO A 5 -18.52 33.61 58.15
C PRO A 5 -19.27 33.45 56.82
N SER A 6 -19.60 34.58 56.21
CA SER A 6 -20.22 34.69 54.88
C SER A 6 -19.37 33.98 53.82
N PRO A 7 -19.97 33.29 52.83
CA PRO A 7 -19.21 32.71 51.73
C PRO A 7 -18.53 33.83 50.90
N PRO A 8 -17.30 33.60 50.41
CA PRO A 8 -16.60 34.58 49.60
C PRO A 8 -17.37 34.86 48.30
N PRO A 9 -17.31 36.10 47.78
CA PRO A 9 -18.01 36.46 46.56
C PRO A 9 -17.52 35.58 45.41
N THR A 10 -18.47 34.91 44.75
CA THR A 10 -18.27 34.19 43.50
C THR A 10 -17.60 35.15 42.51
N THR A 11 -16.35 34.88 42.15
CA THR A 11 -15.63 35.58 41.08
C THR A 11 -16.19 35.16 39.73
N ALA A 12 -17.45 35.49 39.49
CA ALA A 12 -18.06 35.49 38.17
C ALA A 12 -17.83 36.89 37.59
N ASP A 13 -16.59 37.20 37.21
CA ASP A 13 -16.23 38.42 36.46
C ASP A 13 -14.72 38.41 36.16
N ASN A 14 -14.27 37.65 35.14
CA ASN A 14 -13.06 38.02 34.37
C ASN A 14 -12.74 37.16 33.14
N GLU A 15 -13.70 36.44 32.54
CA GLU A 15 -13.43 35.77 31.25
C GLU A 15 -13.55 36.71 30.04
N THR A 16 -14.21 37.86 30.18
CA THR A 16 -14.54 38.76 29.06
C THR A 16 -13.42 39.75 28.70
N THR A 17 -12.29 39.77 29.43
CA THR A 17 -11.23 40.78 29.27
C THR A 17 -9.81 40.20 29.19
N ARG A 18 -9.64 38.94 28.76
CA ARG A 18 -8.31 38.45 28.37
C ARG A 18 -8.03 38.86 26.94
N GLY A 19 -7.09 39.79 26.74
CA GLY A 19 -6.52 40.07 25.42
C GLY A 19 -5.96 38.80 24.76
N PRO A 20 -5.66 38.84 23.45
CA PRO A 20 -5.13 37.68 22.72
C PRO A 20 -3.99 37.06 23.51
N ARG A 21 -4.05 35.74 23.77
CA ARG A 21 -2.97 35.10 24.51
C ARG A 21 -1.72 35.18 23.62
N PRO A 22 -0.52 35.43 24.16
CA PRO A 22 0.70 35.50 23.35
C PRO A 22 0.95 34.27 22.46
N ALA A 23 0.38 33.12 22.85
CA ALA A 23 0.42 31.89 22.07
C ALA A 23 -0.44 31.93 20.78
N ASP A 24 -1.50 32.73 20.75
CA ASP A 24 -2.40 32.87 19.60
C ASP A 24 -1.77 33.81 18.55
N ASP A 25 -1.10 34.88 19.00
CA ASP A 25 -0.37 35.82 18.12
C ASP A 25 0.82 35.14 17.42
N LEU A 26 1.57 34.28 18.14
CA LEU A 26 2.69 33.53 17.55
C LEU A 26 2.23 32.52 16.50
N ARG A 27 1.03 31.93 16.67
CA ARG A 27 0.43 31.04 15.68
C ARG A 27 0.05 31.78 14.40
N GLN A 28 -0.57 32.96 14.53
CA GLN A 28 -0.92 33.80 13.38
C GLN A 28 0.32 34.30 12.62
N GLN A 29 1.37 34.72 13.33
CA GLN A 29 2.61 35.20 12.70
C GLN A 29 3.38 34.11 11.94
N VAL A 30 3.31 32.86 12.41
CA VAL A 30 3.91 31.72 11.72
C VAL A 30 3.08 31.38 10.48
N TYR A 31 1.76 31.25 10.62
CA TYR A 31 0.84 30.89 9.53
C TYR A 31 0.78 31.91 8.37
N ASP A 32 0.91 33.21 8.67
CA ASP A 32 0.94 34.27 7.66
C ASP A 32 2.31 34.47 6.99
N SER A 33 3.28 33.59 7.26
CA SER A 33 4.56 33.62 6.58
C SER A 33 4.37 33.27 5.09
N PRO A 34 4.90 34.06 4.14
CA PRO A 34 4.77 33.77 2.71
C PRO A 34 5.39 32.42 2.32
N LYS A 35 6.30 31.89 3.16
CA LYS A 35 6.86 30.54 3.01
C LYS A 35 5.86 29.45 3.36
N GLU A 36 5.04 29.65 4.38
CA GLU A 36 4.03 28.69 4.82
C GLU A 36 2.91 28.59 3.79
N GLN A 37 2.44 29.73 3.28
CA GLN A 37 1.47 29.77 2.18
C GLN A 37 2.01 29.09 0.92
N ALA A 38 3.28 29.32 0.55
CA ALA A 38 3.89 28.64 -0.61
C ALA A 38 3.95 27.11 -0.43
N ILE A 39 4.24 26.63 0.79
CA ILE A 39 4.23 25.19 1.11
C ILE A 39 2.81 24.64 1.04
N GLU A 40 1.83 25.35 1.59
CA GLU A 40 0.43 24.94 1.56
C GLU A 40 -0.10 24.81 0.12
N TYR A 41 0.16 25.80 -0.75
CA TYR A 41 -0.21 25.72 -2.16
C TYR A 41 0.55 24.62 -2.91
N ALA A 42 1.84 24.40 -2.61
CA ALA A 42 2.61 23.33 -3.23
C ALA A 42 2.05 21.95 -2.86
N LEU A 43 1.76 21.72 -1.57
CA LEU A 43 1.14 20.49 -1.10
C LEU A 43 -0.27 20.31 -1.69
N GLY A 44 -1.06 21.39 -1.77
CA GLY A 44 -2.37 21.40 -2.42
C GLY A 44 -2.28 21.04 -3.90
N ALA A 45 -1.31 21.59 -4.63
CA ALA A 45 -1.06 21.27 -6.03
C ALA A 45 -0.62 19.81 -6.21
N CYS A 46 0.28 19.30 -5.37
CA CYS A 46 0.68 17.88 -5.40
C CYS A 46 -0.52 16.95 -5.16
N ALA A 47 -1.36 17.26 -4.18
CA ALA A 47 -2.59 16.50 -3.91
C ALA A 47 -3.55 16.55 -5.10
N LEU A 48 -3.76 17.74 -5.68
CA LEU A 48 -4.61 17.93 -6.85
C LEU A 48 -4.09 17.12 -8.06
N VAL A 49 -2.79 17.17 -8.35
CA VAL A 49 -2.17 16.38 -9.41
C VAL A 49 -2.40 14.89 -9.16
N SER A 50 -2.17 14.40 -7.95
CA SER A 50 -2.40 12.98 -7.60
C SER A 50 -3.85 12.55 -7.85
N VAL A 51 -4.83 13.36 -7.46
CA VAL A 51 -6.26 13.08 -7.68
C VAL A 51 -6.57 13.11 -9.18
N LEU A 52 -6.12 14.14 -9.90
CA LEU A 52 -6.35 14.26 -11.35
C LEU A 52 -5.70 13.12 -12.12
N THR A 53 -4.50 12.67 -11.75
CA THR A 53 -3.84 11.51 -12.35
C THR A 53 -4.66 10.23 -12.12
N THR A 54 -5.17 10.04 -10.89
CA THR A 54 -6.00 8.87 -10.56
C THR A 54 -7.29 8.85 -11.38
N LEU A 55 -7.97 10.00 -11.47
CA LEU A 55 -9.16 10.17 -12.32
C LEU A 55 -8.84 9.98 -13.80
N GLY A 56 -7.68 10.47 -14.26
CA GLY A 56 -7.19 10.27 -15.62
C GLY A 56 -6.97 8.80 -15.96
N ILE A 57 -6.31 8.03 -15.08
CA ILE A 57 -6.12 6.59 -15.27
C ILE A 57 -7.49 5.88 -15.33
N ALA A 58 -8.41 6.19 -14.42
CA ALA A 58 -9.76 5.61 -14.42
C ALA A 58 -10.53 5.96 -15.72
N ALA A 59 -10.45 7.20 -16.18
CA ALA A 59 -11.08 7.65 -17.42
C ALA A 59 -10.50 6.91 -18.64
N VAL A 60 -9.17 6.79 -18.74
CA VAL A 60 -8.51 6.05 -19.83
C VAL A 60 -8.96 4.59 -19.82
N LEU A 61 -8.97 3.92 -18.65
CA LEU A 61 -9.44 2.54 -18.55
C LEU A 61 -10.89 2.38 -19.02
N LEU A 62 -11.79 3.31 -18.65
CA LEU A 62 -13.18 3.28 -19.09
C LEU A 62 -13.33 3.51 -20.60
N ILE A 63 -12.63 4.51 -21.14
CA ILE A 63 -12.70 4.85 -22.56
C ILE A 63 -12.15 3.71 -23.43
N GLU A 64 -11.03 3.10 -23.04
CA GLU A 64 -10.40 1.98 -23.76
C GLU A 64 -11.17 0.65 -23.58
N SER A 65 -11.92 0.50 -22.48
CA SER A 65 -12.78 -0.68 -22.28
C SER A 65 -13.96 -0.73 -23.24
N ILE A 66 -14.49 0.42 -23.68
CA ILE A 66 -15.62 0.48 -24.63
C ILE A 66 -15.28 -0.20 -25.96
N PRO A 67 -14.23 0.18 -26.71
CA PRO A 67 -13.88 -0.50 -27.96
C PRO A 67 -13.45 -1.96 -27.74
N PHE A 68 -12.88 -2.29 -26.58
CA PHE A 68 -12.59 -3.67 -26.22
C PHE A 68 -13.87 -4.52 -26.17
N PHE A 69 -14.91 -4.09 -25.45
CA PHE A 69 -16.16 -4.84 -25.34
C PHE A 69 -17.04 -4.81 -26.61
N GLN A 70 -16.73 -3.95 -27.57
CA GLN A 70 -17.29 -4.04 -28.92
C GLN A 70 -16.70 -5.23 -29.70
N SER A 71 -15.44 -5.58 -29.43
CA SER A 71 -14.76 -6.71 -30.07
C SER A 71 -14.94 -8.03 -29.32
N VAL A 72 -15.10 -7.98 -27.99
CA VAL A 72 -15.25 -9.14 -27.12
C VAL A 72 -16.54 -8.98 -26.33
N PRO A 73 -17.61 -9.74 -26.62
CA PRO A 73 -18.87 -9.61 -25.90
C PRO A 73 -18.71 -10.05 -24.43
N LEU A 74 -19.48 -9.43 -23.54
CA LEU A 74 -19.44 -9.73 -22.09
C LEU A 74 -19.71 -11.21 -21.79
N SER A 75 -20.51 -11.90 -22.60
CA SER A 75 -20.78 -13.33 -22.45
C SER A 75 -19.53 -14.18 -22.65
N GLU A 76 -18.64 -13.83 -23.57
CA GLU A 76 -17.37 -14.52 -23.78
C GLU A 76 -16.39 -14.15 -22.67
N PHE A 77 -16.31 -12.86 -22.31
CA PHE A 77 -15.46 -12.39 -21.22
C PHE A 77 -15.71 -13.09 -19.88
N PHE A 78 -16.99 -13.29 -19.52
CA PHE A 78 -17.38 -14.00 -18.29
C PHE A 78 -17.60 -15.51 -18.48
N GLY A 79 -17.78 -16.00 -19.70
CA GLY A 79 -18.03 -17.41 -20.00
C GLY A 79 -16.75 -18.21 -20.23
N GLU A 80 -15.70 -17.58 -20.75
CA GLU A 80 -14.43 -18.24 -21.01
C GLU A 80 -13.57 -18.38 -19.76
N THR A 81 -12.81 -19.47 -19.72
CA THR A 81 -11.89 -19.79 -18.61
C THR A 81 -10.41 -19.71 -19.03
N ARG A 82 -10.12 -19.21 -20.23
CA ARG A 82 -8.77 -19.12 -20.79
C ARG A 82 -8.41 -17.66 -21.06
N TRP A 83 -7.13 -17.34 -20.86
CA TRP A 83 -6.57 -16.05 -21.19
C TRP A 83 -5.39 -16.24 -22.15
N THR A 84 -5.65 -16.06 -23.45
CA THR A 84 -4.65 -16.27 -24.52
C THR A 84 -4.68 -15.16 -25.57
N PRO A 85 -4.57 -13.86 -25.18
CA PRO A 85 -4.70 -12.74 -26.13
C PRO A 85 -3.60 -12.70 -27.21
N GLN A 86 -2.47 -13.38 -26.97
CA GLN A 86 -1.30 -13.42 -27.86
C GLN A 86 -1.29 -14.65 -28.79
N PHE A 87 -2.23 -15.57 -28.65
CA PHE A 87 -2.27 -16.78 -29.47
C PHE A 87 -3.10 -16.56 -30.74
N THR A 88 -2.99 -17.48 -31.70
CA THR A 88 -3.79 -17.45 -32.94
C THR A 88 -5.29 -17.44 -32.62
N GLU A 89 -5.71 -18.26 -31.68
CA GLU A 89 -7.05 -18.21 -31.08
C GLU A 89 -7.00 -17.37 -29.80
N LYS A 90 -7.66 -16.21 -29.85
CA LYS A 90 -7.67 -15.25 -28.75
C LYS A 90 -8.83 -15.53 -27.82
N HIS A 91 -8.51 -15.81 -26.57
CA HIS A 91 -9.48 -15.94 -25.47
C HIS A 91 -9.23 -14.85 -24.43
N PHE A 92 -10.31 -14.29 -23.90
CA PHE A 92 -10.30 -13.13 -23.01
C PHE A 92 -11.06 -13.38 -21.71
N GLY A 93 -11.12 -14.64 -21.27
CA GLY A 93 -11.80 -15.04 -20.04
C GLY A 93 -11.20 -14.42 -18.79
N ILE A 94 -12.00 -13.67 -18.03
CA ILE A 94 -11.56 -13.00 -16.79
C ILE A 94 -11.21 -14.00 -15.69
N TRP A 95 -11.84 -15.17 -15.69
CA TRP A 95 -11.68 -16.17 -14.64
C TRP A 95 -10.25 -16.66 -14.49
N ALA A 96 -9.50 -16.80 -15.60
CA ALA A 96 -8.11 -17.20 -15.56
C ALA A 96 -7.23 -16.18 -14.80
N LEU A 97 -7.46 -14.88 -15.04
CA LEU A 97 -6.75 -13.80 -14.37
C LEU A 97 -7.11 -13.71 -12.89
N LEU A 98 -8.41 -13.80 -12.59
CA LEU A 98 -8.90 -13.75 -11.21
C LEU A 98 -8.41 -14.95 -10.40
N SER A 99 -8.53 -16.17 -10.93
CA SER A 99 -8.05 -17.38 -10.25
C SER A 99 -6.54 -17.37 -10.09
N GLY A 100 -5.80 -16.91 -11.10
CA GLY A 100 -4.34 -16.79 -11.03
C GLY A 100 -3.90 -15.81 -9.94
N THR A 101 -4.54 -14.64 -9.89
CA THR A 101 -4.27 -13.62 -8.87
C THR A 101 -4.58 -14.15 -7.48
N LEU A 102 -5.78 -14.72 -7.29
CA LEU A 102 -6.20 -15.26 -5.99
C LEU A 102 -5.28 -16.39 -5.52
N LEU A 103 -4.90 -17.30 -6.42
CA LEU A 103 -4.00 -18.41 -6.11
C LEU A 103 -2.62 -17.90 -5.66
N VAL A 104 -2.05 -16.94 -6.39
CA VAL A 104 -0.77 -16.31 -6.01
C VAL A 104 -0.92 -15.60 -4.67
N THR A 105 -1.97 -14.82 -4.45
CA THR A 105 -2.23 -14.12 -3.19
C THR A 105 -2.33 -15.09 -2.01
N VAL A 106 -3.04 -16.20 -2.16
CA VAL A 106 -3.17 -17.21 -1.09
C VAL A 106 -1.82 -17.84 -0.77
N ILE A 107 -1.06 -18.25 -1.79
CA ILE A 107 0.28 -18.83 -1.59
C ILE A 107 1.22 -17.82 -0.93
N SER A 108 1.23 -16.58 -1.41
CA SER A 108 2.00 -15.49 -0.82
C SER A 108 1.61 -15.25 0.63
N ALA A 109 0.32 -15.20 0.96
CA ALA A 109 -0.11 -15.01 2.34
C ALA A 109 0.35 -16.16 3.26
N VAL A 110 0.27 -17.41 2.79
CA VAL A 110 0.74 -18.58 3.54
C VAL A 110 2.24 -18.50 3.84
N VAL A 111 3.05 -17.87 2.98
CA VAL A 111 4.49 -17.69 3.18
C VAL A 111 4.80 -16.42 3.98
N ALA A 112 4.23 -15.28 3.57
CA ALA A 112 4.49 -13.96 4.12
C ALA A 112 4.01 -13.82 5.56
N LEU A 113 2.85 -14.37 5.90
CA LEU A 113 2.30 -14.24 7.25
C LEU A 113 3.20 -14.88 8.31
N PRO A 114 3.58 -16.17 8.22
CA PRO A 114 4.45 -16.77 9.23
C PRO A 114 5.85 -16.15 9.21
N VAL A 115 6.47 -15.96 8.05
CA VAL A 115 7.85 -15.47 7.95
C VAL A 115 7.95 -14.00 8.34
N GLY A 116 7.07 -13.16 7.81
CA GLY A 116 7.02 -11.73 8.09
C GLY A 116 6.64 -11.43 9.54
N LEU A 117 5.62 -12.10 10.08
CA LEU A 117 5.20 -11.90 11.46
C LEU A 117 6.26 -12.40 12.45
N ALA A 118 6.84 -13.59 12.23
CA ALA A 118 7.90 -14.11 13.09
C ALA A 118 9.14 -13.21 13.05
N SER A 119 9.53 -12.73 11.87
CA SER A 119 10.66 -11.81 11.72
C SER A 119 10.40 -10.47 12.41
N ALA A 120 9.19 -9.93 12.29
CA ALA A 120 8.79 -8.70 12.95
C ALA A 120 8.85 -8.83 14.48
N ILE A 121 8.26 -9.91 15.04
CA ILE A 121 8.28 -10.19 16.48
C ILE A 121 9.72 -10.37 16.98
N PHE A 122 10.54 -11.13 16.25
CA PHE A 122 11.94 -11.35 16.62
C PHE A 122 12.71 -10.02 16.67
N ILE A 123 12.57 -9.18 15.66
CA ILE A 123 13.29 -7.90 15.58
C ILE A 123 12.76 -6.88 16.60
N SER A 124 11.48 -6.94 16.96
CA SER A 124 10.87 -6.02 17.92
C SER A 124 11.20 -6.38 19.37
N GLU A 125 11.16 -7.67 19.70
CA GLU A 125 11.14 -8.13 21.09
C GLU A 125 12.43 -8.84 21.52
N TYR A 126 13.05 -9.62 20.61
CA TYR A 126 14.13 -10.53 20.98
C TYR A 126 15.50 -10.12 20.44
N ALA A 127 15.56 -9.31 19.39
CA ALA A 127 16.81 -8.95 18.73
C ALA A 127 17.66 -7.99 19.59
N SER A 128 18.90 -8.39 19.85
CA SER A 128 19.89 -7.50 20.48
C SER A 128 20.21 -6.30 19.58
N THR A 129 20.73 -5.23 20.16
CA THR A 129 21.04 -3.97 19.46
C THR A 129 21.91 -4.19 18.21
N TRP A 130 22.86 -5.12 18.25
CA TRP A 130 23.73 -5.44 17.12
C TRP A 130 22.97 -6.14 15.98
N VAL A 131 22.15 -7.15 16.31
CA VAL A 131 21.33 -7.88 15.33
C VAL A 131 20.37 -6.93 14.63
N ARG A 132 19.71 -6.05 15.38
CA ARG A 132 18.79 -5.05 14.82
C ARG A 132 19.49 -4.07 13.87
N LYS A 133 20.76 -3.74 14.13
CA LYS A 133 21.56 -2.84 13.29
C LYS A 133 21.92 -3.46 11.93
N ILE A 134 21.93 -4.79 11.81
CA ILE A 134 22.22 -5.50 10.55
C ILE A 134 20.94 -5.88 9.83
N LEU A 135 19.97 -6.46 10.55
CA LEU A 135 18.73 -6.95 9.94
C LEU A 135 17.87 -5.83 9.37
N LYS A 136 17.76 -4.68 10.06
CA LYS A 136 16.95 -3.57 9.56
C LYS A 136 17.39 -3.05 8.19
N PRO A 137 18.66 -2.63 8.00
CA PRO A 137 19.12 -2.25 6.66
C PRO A 137 19.00 -3.38 5.64
N GLY A 138 19.22 -4.64 6.02
CA GLY A 138 19.04 -5.78 5.13
C GLY A 138 17.61 -5.93 4.61
N LEU A 139 16.62 -5.78 5.49
CA LEU A 139 15.20 -5.79 5.12
C LEU A 139 14.82 -4.57 4.26
N GLU A 140 15.34 -3.39 4.58
CA GLU A 140 15.13 -2.18 3.76
C GLU A 140 15.72 -2.33 2.35
N LEU A 141 16.90 -2.95 2.24
CA LEU A 141 17.52 -3.25 0.95
C LEU A 141 16.71 -4.29 0.16
N LEU A 142 16.22 -5.35 0.81
CA LEU A 142 15.33 -6.34 0.17
C LEU A 142 14.05 -5.69 -0.34
N ALA A 143 13.42 -4.80 0.44
CA ALA A 143 12.25 -4.05 0.02
C ALA A 143 12.54 -3.06 -1.12
N GLY A 144 13.79 -2.58 -1.23
CA GLY A 144 14.24 -1.68 -2.29
C GLY A 144 14.56 -2.36 -3.63
N VAL A 145 14.58 -3.70 -3.69
CA VAL A 145 14.84 -4.42 -4.95
C VAL A 145 13.67 -4.21 -5.92
N PRO A 146 13.93 -3.89 -7.20
CA PRO A 146 12.85 -3.72 -8.18
C PRO A 146 12.03 -5.00 -8.35
N THR A 147 10.71 -4.86 -8.41
CA THR A 147 9.77 -5.99 -8.55
C THR A 147 10.04 -6.87 -9.78
N VAL A 148 10.56 -6.28 -10.87
CA VAL A 148 10.92 -7.03 -12.08
C VAL A 148 12.06 -8.02 -11.85
N VAL A 149 12.99 -7.70 -10.94
CA VAL A 149 14.12 -8.58 -10.58
C VAL A 149 13.58 -9.82 -9.85
N TYR A 150 12.64 -9.63 -8.93
CA TYR A 150 11.96 -10.74 -8.26
C TYR A 150 11.19 -11.63 -9.23
N GLY A 151 10.49 -11.04 -10.22
CA GLY A 151 9.82 -11.81 -11.28
C GLY A 151 10.79 -12.68 -12.09
N TYR A 152 11.94 -12.12 -12.49
CA TYR A 152 12.96 -12.87 -13.22
C TYR A 152 13.64 -13.94 -12.35
N PHE A 153 13.92 -13.63 -11.09
CA PHE A 153 14.46 -14.57 -10.10
C PHE A 153 13.51 -15.75 -9.86
N ALA A 154 12.20 -15.50 -9.80
CA ALA A 154 11.20 -16.55 -9.68
C ALA A 154 11.28 -17.55 -10.85
N LEU A 155 11.41 -17.05 -12.08
CA LEU A 155 11.46 -17.89 -13.27
C LEU A 155 12.80 -18.61 -13.45
N THR A 156 13.92 -17.96 -13.15
CA THR A 156 15.26 -18.48 -13.46
C THR A 156 15.91 -19.26 -12.33
N PHE A 157 15.49 -19.05 -11.09
CA PHE A 157 16.07 -19.72 -9.93
C PHE A 157 15.02 -20.53 -9.17
N VAL A 158 13.92 -19.91 -8.74
CA VAL A 158 12.94 -20.58 -7.87
C VAL A 158 12.16 -21.66 -8.60
N THR A 159 11.71 -21.42 -9.83
CA THR A 159 10.99 -22.42 -10.62
C THR A 159 11.85 -23.67 -10.88
N PRO A 160 13.11 -23.57 -11.40
CA PRO A 160 13.96 -24.74 -11.56
C PRO A 160 14.22 -25.49 -10.25
N LEU A 161 14.40 -24.76 -9.14
CA LEU A 161 14.56 -25.38 -7.82
C LEU A 161 13.31 -26.18 -7.43
N LEU A 162 12.11 -25.60 -7.60
CA LEU A 162 10.85 -26.29 -7.30
C LEU A 162 10.61 -27.49 -8.22
N GLN A 163 11.01 -27.43 -9.49
CA GLN A 163 10.92 -28.56 -10.43
C GLN A 163 11.71 -29.78 -9.98
N THR A 164 12.77 -29.61 -9.16
CA THR A 164 13.50 -30.74 -8.58
C THR A 164 12.68 -31.49 -7.52
N PHE A 165 11.78 -30.80 -6.81
CA PHE A 165 10.91 -31.37 -5.78
C PHE A 165 9.54 -31.79 -6.32
N VAL A 166 9.05 -31.10 -7.35
CA VAL A 166 7.75 -31.34 -7.99
C VAL A 166 7.97 -31.57 -9.49
N PRO A 167 8.23 -32.83 -9.90
CA PRO A 167 8.41 -33.17 -11.30
C PRO A 167 7.17 -32.82 -12.12
N GLY A 168 7.36 -32.18 -13.27
CA GLY A 168 6.26 -31.76 -14.15
C GLY A 168 5.69 -30.35 -13.87
N LEU A 169 6.25 -29.61 -12.90
CA LEU A 169 5.88 -28.22 -12.68
C LEU A 169 6.21 -27.37 -13.92
N GLY A 170 5.22 -26.62 -14.42
CA GLY A 170 5.40 -25.74 -15.57
C GLY A 170 6.37 -24.58 -15.29
N VAL A 171 7.00 -24.04 -16.34
CA VAL A 171 7.91 -22.88 -16.22
C VAL A 171 7.18 -21.66 -15.65
N TYR A 172 5.98 -21.38 -16.16
CA TYR A 172 5.07 -20.38 -15.63
C TYR A 172 4.11 -21.05 -14.66
N ASN A 173 4.37 -20.91 -13.36
CA ASN A 173 3.56 -21.52 -12.30
C ASN A 173 3.29 -20.53 -11.16
N ALA A 174 2.13 -20.67 -10.53
CA ALA A 174 1.70 -19.80 -9.44
C ALA A 174 2.47 -20.04 -8.12
N LEU A 175 3.04 -21.24 -7.94
CA LEU A 175 3.76 -21.61 -6.71
C LEU A 175 5.05 -20.80 -6.54
N SER A 176 5.89 -20.76 -7.58
CA SER A 176 7.11 -19.97 -7.63
C SER A 176 6.82 -18.48 -7.46
N ALA A 177 5.86 -17.97 -8.24
CA ALA A 177 5.43 -16.57 -8.14
C ALA A 177 4.92 -16.23 -6.73
N GLY A 178 4.07 -17.06 -6.15
CA GLY A 178 3.51 -16.87 -4.82
C GLY A 178 4.57 -16.90 -3.71
N ILE A 179 5.52 -17.82 -3.76
CA ILE A 179 6.63 -17.89 -2.79
C ILE A 179 7.49 -16.64 -2.86
N VAL A 180 7.89 -16.20 -4.06
CA VAL A 180 8.75 -15.02 -4.21
C VAL A 180 8.03 -13.75 -3.78
N VAL A 181 6.77 -13.58 -4.20
CA VAL A 181 5.94 -12.44 -3.77
C VAL A 181 5.70 -12.48 -2.25
N GLY A 182 5.62 -13.66 -1.63
CA GLY A 182 5.49 -13.78 -0.19
C GLY A 182 6.77 -13.47 0.61
N ILE A 183 7.94 -13.48 -0.04
CA ILE A 183 9.23 -13.11 0.57
C ILE A 183 9.48 -11.59 0.44
N MET A 184 8.90 -10.96 -0.59
CA MET A 184 8.95 -9.52 -0.84
C MET A 184 8.09 -8.76 0.18
#